data_AF-A0AAI9X1J9-F1
#
_entry.id   AF-A0AAI9X1J9-F1
#
_cell.length_a   1.000
_cell.length_b   1.000
_cell.length_c   1.000
_cell.angle_alpha   90.00
_cell.angle_beta   90.00
_cell.angle_gamma   90.00
#
_symmetry.space_group_name_H-M   'P 1'
#
loop_
_entity.id
_entity.type
_entity.pdbx_description
1 polymer ?
#
loop_
_entity_poly.entity_id
_entity_poly.type
_entity_poly.pdbx_seq_one_letter_code
_entity_poly.pdbx_strand_id
1 'polypeptide(L)'
;MKKQYLSKLSEPEIRAIWDNTARGGGRNNLLYRRDIAGAFIKMGELNQETEFGWVIEPLMPLEKGGKLEVNNCLAMHWKNAKARRGTLNDWKAAVQGVTKTDNKKEFQKPMNIKSDKIIKTAMMKVHEVHPIWEKR
;
A
#
# COMPACT_ATOMS: atom_id res chain seq x y z
N MET A 1 6.29 6.49 -18.19
CA MET A 1 6.35 7.64 -17.26
C MET A 1 6.29 7.17 -15.80
N LYS A 2 7.32 6.48 -15.26
CA LYS A 2 7.22 5.76 -13.96
C LYS A 2 8.27 6.10 -12.89
N LYS A 3 9.08 7.15 -13.07
CA LYS A 3 10.21 7.46 -12.15
C LYS A 3 10.03 8.71 -11.28
N GLN A 4 8.91 9.44 -11.37
CA GLN A 4 8.84 10.82 -10.86
C GLN A 4 8.16 11.01 -9.48
N TYR A 5 7.89 9.94 -8.74
CA TYR A 5 7.23 10.05 -7.43
C TYR A 5 8.20 10.09 -6.25
N LEU A 6 9.42 9.56 -6.39
CA LEU A 6 10.41 9.54 -5.30
C LEU A 6 10.92 10.93 -4.91
N SER A 7 10.93 11.90 -5.82
CA SER A 7 11.48 13.23 -5.55
C SER A 7 10.51 14.16 -4.79
N LYS A 8 9.34 13.67 -4.38
CA LYS A 8 8.27 14.49 -3.77
C LYS A 8 7.93 14.11 -2.33
N LEU A 9 8.38 12.94 -1.85
CA LEU A 9 8.17 12.49 -0.48
C LEU A 9 9.52 12.40 0.23
N SER A 10 9.58 12.95 1.43
CA SER A 10 10.72 12.82 2.35
C SER A 10 10.79 11.42 2.96
N GLU A 11 11.97 11.02 3.46
CA GLU A 11 12.12 9.72 4.14
C GLU A 11 11.14 9.52 5.32
N PRO A 12 10.87 10.54 6.17
CA PRO A 12 9.84 10.42 7.20
C PRO A 12 8.44 10.14 6.64
N GLU A 13 8.08 10.74 5.51
CA GLU A 13 6.78 10.49 4.87
C GLU A 13 6.69 9.08 4.29
N ILE A 14 7.76 8.60 3.66
CA ILE A 14 7.85 7.21 3.16
C ILE A 14 7.71 6.23 4.34
N ARG A 15 8.38 6.52 5.46
CA ARG A 15 8.27 5.72 6.69
C ARG A 15 6.86 5.73 7.25
N ALA A 16 6.19 6.89 7.28
CA ALA A 16 4.82 7.00 7.74
C ALA A 16 3.85 6.22 6.84
N ILE A 17 4.03 6.26 5.51
CA ILE A 17 3.23 5.47 4.56
C ILE A 17 3.38 3.96 4.84
N TRP A 18 4.60 3.51 5.09
CA TRP A 18 4.87 2.12 5.48
C TRP A 18 4.24 1.74 6.81
N ASP A 19 4.35 2.59 7.83
CA ASP A 19 3.80 2.32 9.15
C ASP A 19 2.26 2.34 9.17
N ASN A 20 1.65 3.10 8.27
CA ASN A 20 0.20 3.10 8.01
C ASN A 20 -0.26 1.90 7.15
N THR A 21 0.64 0.97 6.80
CA THR A 21 0.29 -0.24 6.05
C THR A 21 0.04 -1.41 7.00
N ALA A 22 -0.92 -2.28 6.69
CA ALA A 22 -1.41 -3.29 7.61
C ALA A 22 -0.29 -4.24 8.11
N ARG A 23 -0.29 -4.54 9.41
CA ARG A 23 0.69 -5.44 10.02
C ARG A 23 0.48 -6.88 9.51
N GLY A 24 1.60 -7.55 9.22
CA GLY A 24 1.61 -8.80 8.47
C GLY A 24 1.12 -10.03 9.24
N GLY A 25 1.14 -9.99 10.58
CA GLY A 25 0.76 -11.14 11.41
C GLY A 25 1.73 -12.31 11.27
N GLY A 26 2.44 -12.65 12.35
CA GLY A 26 3.32 -13.83 12.39
C GLY A 26 4.66 -13.74 11.64
N ARG A 27 4.98 -12.65 10.93
CA ARG A 27 6.36 -12.30 10.52
C ARG A 27 6.85 -11.11 11.36
N ASN A 28 8.17 -10.84 11.37
CA ASN A 28 8.71 -9.64 12.01
C ASN A 28 8.05 -8.39 11.40
N ASN A 29 7.13 -7.78 12.13
CA ASN A 29 6.31 -6.66 11.68
C ASN A 29 7.12 -5.38 11.44
N LEU A 30 8.39 -5.34 11.87
CA LEU A 30 9.31 -4.25 11.52
C LEU A 30 9.80 -4.38 10.07
N LEU A 31 9.95 -5.60 9.58
CA LEU A 31 10.48 -5.90 8.26
C LEU A 31 9.39 -6.16 7.22
N TYR A 32 8.25 -6.74 7.64
CA TYR A 32 7.18 -7.14 6.74
C TYR A 32 5.84 -6.48 7.07
N ARG A 33 5.14 -6.05 6.03
CA ARG A 33 3.74 -5.58 6.07
C ARG A 33 2.91 -6.35 5.06
N ARG A 34 1.59 -6.14 5.06
CA ARG A 34 0.66 -6.64 4.06
C ARG A 34 -0.01 -5.49 3.32
N ASP A 35 -0.02 -5.56 2.00
CA ASP A 35 -0.73 -4.58 1.18
C ASP A 35 -2.27 -4.75 1.26
N ILE A 36 -3.01 -3.92 0.54
CA ILE A 36 -4.48 -3.95 0.52
C ILE A 36 -5.07 -5.27 -0.01
N ALA A 37 -4.31 -6.05 -0.78
CA ALA A 37 -4.67 -7.39 -1.24
C ALA A 37 -4.12 -8.50 -0.31
N GLY A 38 -3.43 -8.14 0.75
CA GLY A 38 -2.85 -9.07 1.72
C GLY A 38 -1.49 -9.64 1.31
N ALA A 39 -0.92 -9.24 0.16
CA ALA A 39 0.42 -9.66 -0.26
C ALA A 39 1.48 -9.10 0.70
N PHE A 40 2.51 -9.87 1.05
CA PHE A 40 3.58 -9.33 1.88
C PHE A 40 4.47 -8.41 1.07
N ILE A 41 4.98 -7.42 1.77
CA ILE A 41 5.96 -6.47 1.29
C ILE A 41 7.04 -6.33 2.34
N LYS A 42 8.26 -5.98 1.93
CA LYS A 42 9.42 -5.89 2.82
C LYS A 42 10.05 -4.51 2.79
N MET A 43 10.32 -3.93 3.96
CA MET A 43 10.71 -2.52 4.10
C MET A 43 11.90 -2.13 3.19
N GLY A 44 12.94 -2.96 3.15
CA GLY A 44 14.15 -2.72 2.36
C GLY A 44 14.03 -2.95 0.86
N GLU A 45 12.84 -3.29 0.33
CA GLU A 45 12.60 -3.62 -1.08
C GLU A 45 11.71 -2.57 -1.79
N LEU A 46 11.76 -1.32 -1.32
CA LEU A 46 11.08 -0.18 -1.96
C LEU A 46 11.57 0.01 -3.40
N ASN A 47 10.63 0.07 -4.34
CA ASN A 47 10.80 0.18 -5.79
C ASN A 47 11.62 -0.95 -6.44
N GLN A 48 11.65 -2.12 -5.81
CA GLN A 48 12.26 -3.32 -6.37
C GLN A 48 11.18 -4.23 -6.95
N GLU A 49 11.47 -4.92 -8.05
CA GLU A 49 10.57 -5.93 -8.64
C GLU A 49 10.92 -7.35 -8.12
N THR A 50 11.13 -7.47 -6.81
CA THR A 50 11.45 -8.71 -6.08
C THR A 50 10.19 -9.46 -5.61
N GLU A 51 10.36 -10.56 -4.89
CA GLU A 51 9.24 -11.30 -4.28
C GLU A 51 8.41 -10.45 -3.30
N PHE A 52 9.04 -9.57 -2.52
CA PHE A 52 8.37 -8.71 -1.53
C PHE A 52 8.50 -7.21 -1.85
N GLY A 53 8.84 -6.91 -3.10
CA GLY A 53 9.04 -5.56 -3.57
C GLY A 53 7.75 -4.75 -3.55
N TRP A 54 7.87 -3.47 -3.25
CA TRP A 54 6.70 -2.60 -3.11
C TRP A 54 6.95 -1.21 -3.63
N VAL A 55 5.86 -0.52 -3.94
CA VAL A 55 5.86 0.86 -4.43
C VAL A 55 4.91 1.69 -3.58
N ILE A 56 5.09 3.01 -3.66
CA ILE A 56 4.13 3.96 -3.10
C ILE A 56 3.02 4.13 -4.13
N GLU A 57 1.81 3.68 -3.78
CA GLU A 57 0.64 3.76 -4.65
C GLU A 57 -0.38 4.76 -4.06
N PRO A 58 -0.78 5.79 -4.82
CA PRO A 58 -1.88 6.66 -4.44
C PRO A 58 -3.20 5.90 -4.32
N LEU A 59 -3.95 6.16 -3.25
CA LEU A 59 -5.31 5.67 -3.04
C LEU A 59 -6.27 6.39 -3.99
N MET A 60 -6.32 7.71 -3.95
CA MET A 60 -6.96 8.52 -4.97
C MET A 60 -5.91 8.88 -6.04
N PRO A 61 -6.16 8.57 -7.32
CA PRO A 61 -5.28 8.97 -8.41
C PRO A 61 -5.10 10.49 -8.46
N LEU A 62 -3.91 10.92 -8.88
CA LEU A 62 -3.61 12.35 -9.04
C LEU A 62 -4.56 13.01 -10.05
N GLU A 63 -4.91 12.30 -11.12
CA GLU A 63 -5.87 12.75 -12.14
C GLU A 63 -7.29 12.95 -11.59
N LYS A 64 -7.60 12.37 -10.44
CA LYS A 64 -8.89 12.51 -9.74
C LYS A 64 -8.82 13.45 -8.53
N GLY A 65 -7.78 14.29 -8.46
CA GLY A 65 -7.57 15.25 -7.36
C GLY A 65 -6.82 14.68 -6.16
N GLY A 66 -6.32 13.44 -6.25
CA GLY A 66 -5.44 12.89 -5.22
C GLY A 66 -4.10 13.60 -5.15
N LYS A 67 -3.44 13.53 -3.99
CA LYS A 67 -2.09 14.07 -3.77
C LYS A 67 -1.11 12.98 -3.41
N LEU A 68 0.17 13.21 -3.68
CA LEU A 68 1.22 12.33 -3.19
C LEU A 68 1.60 12.78 -1.77
N GLU A 69 0.88 12.28 -0.79
CA GLU A 69 1.04 12.60 0.63
C GLU A 69 0.75 11.36 1.48
N VAL A 70 1.18 11.35 2.74
CA VAL A 70 1.07 10.20 3.65
C VAL A 70 -0.33 9.61 3.71
N ASN A 71 -1.34 10.48 3.66
CA ASN A 71 -2.76 10.15 3.86
C ASN A 71 -3.45 9.62 2.61
N ASN A 72 -2.90 9.92 1.44
CA ASN A 72 -3.42 9.42 0.19
C ASN A 72 -2.53 8.31 -0.39
N CYS A 73 -1.58 7.78 0.37
CA CYS A 73 -0.64 6.76 -0.12
C CYS A 73 -0.64 5.48 0.73
N LEU A 74 -0.31 4.38 0.05
CA LEU A 74 -0.09 3.07 0.65
C LEU A 74 1.21 2.47 0.14
N ALA A 75 1.85 1.65 0.97
CA ALA A 75 2.82 0.69 0.50
C ALA A 75 2.06 -0.48 -0.15
N MET A 76 2.31 -0.73 -1.44
CA MET A 76 1.61 -1.74 -2.22
C MET A 76 2.58 -2.62 -2.98
N HIS A 77 2.32 -3.93 -3.03
CA HIS A 77 3.17 -4.85 -3.79
C HIS A 77 3.25 -4.41 -5.26
N TRP A 78 4.43 -4.41 -5.87
CA TRP A 78 4.64 -3.83 -7.20
C TRP A 78 3.75 -4.44 -8.30
N LYS A 79 3.56 -5.78 -8.29
CA LYS A 79 2.62 -6.47 -9.19
C LYS A 79 1.18 -6.02 -8.99
N ASN A 80 0.77 -5.78 -7.75
CA ASN A 80 -0.57 -5.35 -7.40
C ASN A 80 -0.81 -3.90 -7.84
N ALA A 81 0.14 -2.99 -7.59
CA ALA A 81 0.06 -1.61 -8.09
C ALA A 81 -0.05 -1.58 -9.64
N LYS A 82 0.76 -2.40 -10.33
CA LYS A 82 0.70 -2.54 -11.80
C LYS A 82 -0.64 -3.10 -12.29
N ALA A 83 -1.27 -4.00 -11.54
CA ALA A 83 -2.58 -4.57 -11.88
C ALA A 83 -3.72 -3.58 -11.59
N ARG A 84 -3.64 -2.82 -10.49
CA ARG A 84 -4.63 -1.80 -10.11
C ARG A 84 -4.65 -0.62 -11.07
N ARG A 85 -3.47 -0.16 -11.53
CA ARG A 85 -3.33 1.01 -12.43
C ARG A 85 -4.07 2.25 -11.91
N GLY A 86 -4.03 2.50 -10.59
CA GLY A 86 -4.75 3.61 -9.98
C GLY A 86 -6.28 3.54 -10.03
N THR A 87 -6.93 2.45 -10.48
CA THR A 87 -8.40 2.43 -10.50
C THR A 87 -9.00 2.52 -9.08
N LEU A 88 -10.17 3.16 -9.00
CA LEU A 88 -11.05 3.15 -7.82
C LEU A 88 -12.17 2.11 -7.95
N ASN A 89 -12.31 1.48 -9.12
CA ASN A 89 -13.28 0.41 -9.36
C ASN A 89 -12.75 -0.93 -8.83
N ASP A 90 -13.61 -1.95 -8.86
CA ASP A 90 -13.20 -3.34 -8.69
C ASP A 90 -12.00 -3.67 -9.59
N TRP A 91 -11.02 -4.38 -9.03
CA TRP A 91 -9.84 -4.82 -9.77
C TRP A 91 -9.36 -6.19 -9.29
N LYS A 92 -8.55 -6.84 -10.12
CA LYS A 92 -7.98 -8.15 -9.82
C LYS A 92 -6.54 -8.00 -9.36
N ALA A 93 -6.27 -8.27 -8.10
CA ALA A 93 -4.91 -8.36 -7.57
C ALA A 93 -4.12 -9.46 -8.27
N ALA A 94 -2.82 -9.25 -8.47
CA ALA A 94 -1.93 -10.21 -9.09
C ALA A 94 -1.32 -11.17 -8.06
N VAL A 95 -1.12 -10.70 -6.83
CA VAL A 95 -0.54 -11.45 -5.70
C VAL A 95 -1.43 -11.29 -4.47
N GLN A 96 -1.59 -12.38 -3.72
CA GLN A 96 -2.29 -12.40 -2.44
C GLN A 96 -1.47 -13.16 -1.39
N GLY A 97 -1.38 -12.64 -0.18
CA GLY A 97 -0.91 -13.42 0.97
C GLY A 97 -2.08 -14.18 1.57
N VAL A 98 -2.00 -15.51 1.61
CA VAL A 98 -2.98 -16.36 2.30
C VAL A 98 -2.33 -16.87 3.58
N THR A 99 -2.89 -16.51 4.74
CA THR A 99 -2.51 -17.13 6.01
C THR A 99 -3.19 -18.49 6.10
N LYS A 100 -2.54 -19.56 5.64
CA LYS A 100 -2.94 -20.94 5.99
C LYS A 100 -2.17 -21.40 7.22
N THR A 101 -2.84 -22.17 8.05
CA THR A 101 -2.63 -22.27 9.50
C THR A 101 -1.24 -22.73 9.97
N ASP A 102 -0.38 -23.35 9.16
CA ASP A 102 0.93 -23.79 9.69
C ASP A 102 2.15 -23.52 8.81
N ASN A 103 1.98 -22.94 7.62
CA ASN A 103 3.12 -22.61 6.76
C ASN A 103 2.83 -21.36 5.94
N LYS A 104 3.29 -20.21 6.45
CA LYS A 104 3.17 -18.87 5.85
C LYS A 104 3.82 -18.86 4.46
N LYS A 105 3.04 -19.16 3.42
CA LYS A 105 3.47 -19.06 2.02
C LYS A 105 2.71 -17.96 1.33
N GLU A 106 3.42 -17.15 0.55
CA GLU A 106 2.79 -16.28 -0.43
C GLU A 106 2.28 -17.14 -1.58
N PHE A 107 1.08 -16.83 -2.05
CA PHE A 107 0.54 -17.48 -3.22
C PHE A 107 0.33 -16.41 -4.27
N GLN A 108 0.94 -16.58 -5.44
CA GLN A 108 0.62 -15.78 -6.62
C GLN A 108 -0.74 -16.25 -7.16
N LYS A 109 -1.82 -15.98 -6.41
CA LYS A 109 -3.19 -16.23 -6.82
C LYS A 109 -3.91 -14.89 -6.92
N PRO A 110 -4.58 -14.64 -8.05
CA PRO A 110 -5.24 -13.38 -8.22
C PRO A 110 -6.57 -13.35 -7.46
N MET A 111 -6.87 -12.23 -6.79
CA MET A 111 -8.11 -12.06 -6.02
C MET A 111 -8.83 -10.78 -6.42
N ASN A 112 -10.16 -10.78 -6.33
CA ASN A 112 -10.95 -9.58 -6.61
C ASN A 112 -10.92 -8.65 -5.40
N ILE A 113 -10.53 -7.41 -5.63
CA ILE A 113 -10.57 -6.33 -4.65
C ILE A 113 -11.73 -5.41 -5.02
N LYS A 114 -12.63 -5.22 -4.06
CA LYS A 114 -13.81 -4.38 -4.21
C LYS A 114 -13.49 -2.89 -4.09
N SER A 115 -14.14 -2.06 -4.91
CA SER A 115 -14.04 -0.60 -4.86
C SER A 115 -14.27 -0.04 -3.47
N ASP A 116 -15.25 -0.57 -2.74
CA ASP A 116 -15.60 -0.11 -1.38
C ASP A 116 -14.45 -0.28 -0.40
N LYS A 117 -13.63 -1.32 -0.58
CA LYS A 117 -12.42 -1.51 0.23
C LYS A 117 -11.41 -0.39 -0.02
N ILE A 118 -11.26 0.04 -1.27
CA ILE A 118 -10.37 1.15 -1.65
C ILE A 118 -10.92 2.47 -1.13
N ILE A 119 -12.20 2.75 -1.35
CA ILE A 119 -12.88 3.97 -0.91
C ILE A 119 -12.82 4.09 0.62
N LYS A 120 -13.15 3.03 1.35
CA LYS A 120 -13.05 3.00 2.81
C LYS A 120 -11.61 3.21 3.27
N THR A 121 -10.62 2.60 2.61
CA THR A 121 -9.20 2.81 2.95
C THR A 121 -8.77 4.25 2.70
N ALA A 122 -9.20 4.86 1.58
CA ALA A 122 -8.96 6.26 1.28
C ALA A 122 -9.58 7.18 2.34
N MET A 123 -10.84 6.96 2.69
CA MET A 123 -11.53 7.75 3.72
C MET A 123 -10.84 7.67 5.08
N MET A 124 -10.48 6.46 5.55
CA MET A 124 -9.78 6.29 6.84
C MET A 124 -8.46 7.07 6.85
N LYS A 125 -7.67 7.02 5.78
CA LYS A 125 -6.37 7.71 5.77
C LYS A 125 -6.44 9.21 5.51
N VAL A 126 -7.38 9.67 4.70
CA VAL A 126 -7.53 11.10 4.37
C VAL A 126 -8.19 11.88 5.50
N HIS A 127 -9.08 11.26 6.30
CA HIS A 127 -9.77 11.93 7.40
C HIS A 127 -9.14 11.76 8.80
N GLU A 128 -8.20 10.83 9.01
CA GLU A 128 -7.63 10.57 10.36
C GLU A 128 -6.43 11.45 10.74
N VAL A 129 -5.96 12.35 9.88
CA VAL A 129 -4.87 13.26 10.25
C VAL A 129 -5.42 14.58 10.73
N HIS A 130 -5.62 14.64 12.04
CA HIS A 130 -5.69 15.91 12.72
C HIS A 130 -4.36 16.67 12.51
N PRO A 131 -4.43 17.98 12.16
CA PRO A 131 -3.25 18.81 12.00
C PRO A 131 -2.34 18.74 13.23
N ILE A 132 -1.03 18.68 13.01
CA ILE A 132 0.00 18.79 14.07
C ILE A 132 -0.09 20.16 14.80
N TRP A 133 -0.95 21.08 14.34
CA TRP A 133 -1.23 22.37 14.95
C TRP A 133 -2.42 22.40 15.92
N GLU A 134 -3.09 21.28 16.19
CA GLU A 134 -4.04 21.20 17.31
C GLU A 134 -3.36 20.67 18.58
N LYS A 135 -2.59 21.55 19.24
CA LYS A 135 -2.79 21.84 20.67
C LYS A 135 -2.08 23.14 21.07
N ARG A 136 -2.87 23.94 21.79
CA ARG A 136 -2.63 25.20 22.49
C ARG A 136 -1.27 25.32 23.17
#